data_AF-A0A940BG08-F1
#
_entry.id   AF-A0A940BG08-F1
#
_cell.length_a   1.000
_cell.length_b   1.000
_cell.length_c   1.000
_cell.angle_alpha   90.00
_cell.angle_beta   90.00
_cell.angle_gamma   90.00
#
_symmetry.space_group_name_H-M   'P 1'
#
loop_
_entity.id
_entity.type
_entity.pdbx_description
1 polymer ?
#
loop_
_entity_poly.entity_id
_entity_poly.type
_entity_poly.pdbx_seq_one_letter_code
_entity_poly.pdbx_strand_id
1 'polypeptide(L)'
;MTKKIFLALLMSCLALFASASNYLTFTAEEDNSSFCIENTNNNPNVEYSLDDGETWTLLEADEEGTSEYVILGKKGDKALLRGYNPDGFSISKFESHELSIHFTVFNMRGEIAASGSVMSLIDGIGESKTIPSDHCFYALFYDCESLTQAPELPATTLADNCYEYMFGACTSLTQAPELPAMDLADFCYYRMFVDCESLIQAPELPAMGLAYACYHGMFGNCESLTQAPALPATTLAEFCYAQMFYGCTNLVQAPELPAITLTDDCYKDMFHGCKSLIQAPALPATTLAESCYNSMFQGCKSLVQAPALPATILADHCYTFMFCECTSLTQAPALPATTLAYSCYSSMFYVCTNLIQAPELPATELAESCYDGMFDNCTSLTQAPELPAMSLASKCYLRMFRCCTSLTQAPELPAMDLAYACYSCMFENCTSLTQAPELPAVELANYCYELMFQNCRKLQKITVGFDIWYSGRTDSWVENVASTGTFYCPKRLSLEYGIHNIPEGWNVEYIDDETDVAEHISDASFKAWGADGKITYIGATMPVEIYDLSGRLVKKVKEESQSVVVPQQGIYVVKSGNVSLKVEL
;
A
#
# COMPACT_ATOMS: atom_id res chain seq x y z
N MET A 1 -59.54 -52.30 9.39
CA MET A 1 -58.27 -51.74 9.93
C MET A 1 -57.36 -51.13 8.86
N THR A 2 -57.49 -51.50 7.58
CA THR A 2 -56.54 -51.14 6.52
C THR A 2 -56.73 -49.77 5.85
N LYS A 3 -57.92 -49.15 5.90
CA LYS A 3 -58.12 -47.78 5.35
C LYS A 3 -57.68 -46.65 6.29
N LYS A 4 -57.73 -46.84 7.62
CA LYS A 4 -57.26 -45.83 8.60
C LYS A 4 -55.73 -45.79 8.70
N ILE A 5 -55.05 -46.91 8.47
CA ILE A 5 -53.58 -46.99 8.47
C ILE A 5 -53.01 -46.39 7.19
N PHE A 6 -53.66 -46.56 6.03
CA PHE A 6 -53.20 -45.96 4.77
C PHE A 6 -53.37 -44.43 4.74
N LEU A 7 -54.43 -43.89 5.36
CA LEU A 7 -54.61 -42.44 5.47
C LEU A 7 -53.69 -41.81 6.52
N ALA A 8 -53.38 -42.52 7.61
CA ALA A 8 -52.40 -42.10 8.61
C ALA A 8 -50.96 -42.16 8.10
N LEU A 9 -50.61 -43.14 7.26
CA LEU A 9 -49.30 -43.22 6.60
C LEU A 9 -49.15 -42.22 5.43
N LEU A 10 -50.24 -41.84 4.73
CA LEU A 10 -50.18 -40.74 3.76
C LEU A 10 -50.06 -39.38 4.47
N MET A 11 -50.81 -39.15 5.57
CA MET A 11 -50.68 -37.92 6.35
C MET A 11 -49.36 -37.82 7.11
N SER A 12 -48.75 -38.94 7.52
CA SER A 12 -47.40 -38.92 8.12
C SER A 12 -46.29 -38.80 7.07
N CYS A 13 -46.47 -39.26 5.84
CA CYS A 13 -45.46 -39.13 4.78
C CYS A 13 -45.47 -37.77 4.06
N LEU A 14 -46.61 -37.04 4.07
CA LEU A 14 -46.70 -35.64 3.63
C LEU A 14 -46.23 -34.62 4.68
N ALA A 15 -46.16 -35.00 5.95
CA ALA A 15 -45.66 -34.16 7.04
C ALA A 15 -44.15 -34.32 7.30
N LEU A 16 -43.43 -35.07 6.46
CA LEU A 16 -42.02 -35.43 6.69
C LEU A 16 -41.00 -34.68 5.82
N PHE A 17 -41.40 -33.76 4.93
CA PHE A 17 -40.52 -32.81 4.22
C PHE A 17 -41.22 -31.51 3.78
N ALA A 18 -42.17 -30.98 4.55
CA ALA A 18 -42.49 -29.56 4.40
C ALA A 18 -41.45 -28.80 5.23
N SER A 19 -40.32 -28.42 4.61
CA SER A 19 -39.51 -27.35 5.18
C SER A 19 -40.44 -26.16 5.34
N ALA A 20 -40.52 -25.57 6.53
CA ALA A 20 -41.23 -24.32 6.69
C ALA A 20 -40.49 -23.29 5.83
N SER A 21 -41.18 -22.63 4.90
CA SER A 21 -40.57 -21.63 4.03
C SER A 21 -39.78 -20.59 4.85
N ASN A 22 -38.56 -20.31 4.43
CA ASN A 22 -37.63 -19.43 5.11
C ASN A 22 -37.69 -18.01 4.51
N TYR A 23 -38.84 -17.35 4.66
CA TYR A 23 -39.05 -16.01 4.10
C TYR A 23 -38.16 -14.96 4.77
N LEU A 24 -37.51 -14.11 3.98
CA LEU A 24 -37.02 -12.83 4.46
C LEU A 24 -38.16 -12.12 5.21
N THR A 25 -37.92 -11.79 6.47
CA THR A 25 -38.94 -11.25 7.36
C THR A 25 -38.41 -10.01 8.06
N PHE A 26 -39.10 -8.89 7.88
CA PHE A 26 -38.85 -7.65 8.62
C PHE A 26 -39.75 -7.60 9.83
N THR A 27 -39.16 -7.33 11.00
CA THR A 27 -39.88 -7.18 12.28
C THR A 27 -39.62 -5.78 12.82
N ALA A 28 -40.68 -5.04 13.13
CA ALA A 28 -40.54 -3.72 13.74
C ALA A 28 -40.06 -3.83 15.18
N GLU A 29 -38.98 -3.14 15.53
CA GLU A 29 -38.50 -3.06 16.91
C GLU A 29 -39.02 -1.82 17.66
N GLU A 30 -39.71 -0.93 16.95
CA GLU A 30 -40.47 0.20 17.49
C GLU A 30 -41.81 0.41 16.77
N ASP A 31 -42.63 1.35 17.27
CA ASP A 31 -43.91 1.68 16.66
C ASP A 31 -43.72 2.54 15.40
N ASN A 32 -44.44 2.22 14.33
CA ASN A 32 -44.42 2.94 13.04
C ASN A 32 -43.11 2.81 12.26
N SER A 33 -42.35 1.72 12.45
CA SER A 33 -41.30 1.37 11.49
C SER A 33 -41.92 1.11 10.11
N SER A 34 -41.16 1.34 9.04
CA SER A 34 -41.65 1.14 7.68
C SER A 34 -40.53 0.85 6.70
N PHE A 35 -40.87 0.24 5.58
CA PHE A 35 -39.91 -0.02 4.50
C PHE A 35 -40.57 0.16 3.13
N CYS A 36 -39.76 0.42 2.12
CA CYS A 36 -40.13 0.33 0.72
C CYS A 36 -38.94 -0.21 -0.10
N ILE A 37 -39.17 -0.51 -1.38
CA ILE A 37 -38.12 -0.70 -2.37
C ILE A 37 -37.93 0.52 -3.25
N GLU A 38 -36.68 0.75 -3.66
CA GLU A 38 -36.26 1.72 -4.66
C GLU A 38 -35.50 1.01 -5.78
N ASN A 39 -35.89 1.28 -7.02
CA ASN A 39 -35.44 0.59 -8.23
C ASN A 39 -34.60 1.54 -9.11
N THR A 40 -33.39 1.12 -9.45
CA THR A 40 -32.52 1.82 -10.42
C THR A 40 -32.63 1.17 -11.80
N ASN A 41 -33.74 1.40 -12.50
CA ASN A 41 -34.03 0.84 -13.83
C ASN A 41 -34.12 -0.70 -13.89
N ASN A 42 -34.49 -1.35 -12.79
CA ASN A 42 -34.93 -2.74 -12.73
C ASN A 42 -36.34 -2.82 -12.09
N ASN A 43 -37.05 -3.95 -12.24
CA ASN A 43 -38.34 -4.17 -11.58
C ASN A 43 -38.49 -5.66 -11.19
N PRO A 44 -37.77 -6.12 -10.15
CA PRO A 44 -37.89 -7.50 -9.70
C PRO A 44 -39.29 -7.78 -9.14
N ASN A 45 -39.73 -9.03 -9.23
CA ASN A 45 -40.97 -9.46 -8.62
C ASN A 45 -40.80 -9.56 -7.10
N VAL A 46 -41.47 -8.70 -6.33
CA VAL A 46 -41.45 -8.73 -4.86
C VAL A 46 -42.87 -8.64 -4.33
N GLU A 47 -43.23 -9.56 -3.45
CA GLU A 47 -44.49 -9.57 -2.72
C GLU A 47 -44.22 -9.56 -1.22
N TYR A 48 -45.10 -8.91 -0.46
CA TYR A 48 -45.09 -8.95 1.00
C TYR A 48 -46.40 -9.45 1.58
N SER A 49 -46.34 -9.99 2.80
CA SER A 49 -47.49 -10.43 3.59
C SER A 49 -47.40 -9.88 5.02
N LEU A 50 -48.52 -9.36 5.53
CA LEU A 50 -48.67 -8.86 6.91
C LEU A 50 -49.53 -9.79 7.78
N ASP A 51 -49.95 -10.93 7.25
CA ASP A 51 -50.86 -11.90 7.86
C ASP A 51 -50.28 -13.31 7.86
N ASP A 52 -48.96 -13.40 8.14
CA ASP A 52 -48.20 -14.65 8.25
C ASP A 52 -48.28 -15.54 6.99
N GLY A 53 -48.37 -14.92 5.81
CA GLY A 53 -48.33 -15.59 4.51
C GLY A 53 -49.69 -16.01 3.93
N GLU A 54 -50.80 -15.64 4.57
CA GLU A 54 -52.16 -15.94 4.10
C GLU A 54 -52.53 -15.13 2.84
N THR A 55 -52.17 -13.83 2.82
CA THR A 55 -52.33 -12.95 1.65
C THR A 55 -51.02 -12.27 1.28
N TRP A 56 -50.82 -12.07 -0.03
CA TRP A 56 -49.61 -11.49 -0.61
C TRP A 56 -49.97 -10.31 -1.47
N THR A 57 -49.26 -9.20 -1.26
CA THR A 57 -49.44 -7.94 -1.98
C THR A 57 -48.16 -7.64 -2.74
N LEU A 58 -48.28 -7.29 -4.02
CA LEU A 58 -47.15 -6.87 -4.84
C LEU A 58 -46.58 -5.55 -4.30
N LEU A 59 -45.26 -5.50 -4.12
CA LEU A 59 -44.54 -4.29 -3.79
C LEU A 59 -44.05 -3.66 -5.10
N GLU A 60 -44.90 -2.83 -5.69
CA GLU A 60 -44.67 -2.23 -7.01
C GLU A 60 -44.10 -0.81 -6.87
N ALA A 61 -43.00 -0.54 -7.58
CA ALA A 61 -42.44 0.79 -7.70
C ALA A 61 -43.22 1.64 -8.72
N ASP A 62 -43.34 2.94 -8.45
CA ASP A 62 -43.95 3.89 -9.36
C ASP A 62 -43.05 4.26 -10.56
N GLU A 63 -43.49 5.23 -11.37
CA GLU A 63 -42.71 5.70 -12.53
C GLU A 63 -41.38 6.38 -12.13
N GLU A 64 -41.24 6.81 -10.87
CA GLU A 64 -40.02 7.38 -10.31
C GLU A 64 -39.11 6.29 -9.71
N GLY A 65 -39.54 5.02 -9.73
CA GLY A 65 -38.78 3.88 -9.25
C GLY A 65 -38.92 3.61 -7.76
N THR A 66 -39.88 4.22 -7.07
CA THR A 66 -40.07 4.02 -5.62
C THR A 66 -41.44 3.41 -5.31
N SER A 67 -41.49 2.40 -4.45
CA SER A 67 -42.76 1.82 -4.00
C SER A 67 -43.36 2.59 -2.81
N GLU A 68 -44.67 2.43 -2.59
CA GLU A 68 -45.29 2.94 -1.36
C GLU A 68 -44.68 2.27 -0.12
N TYR A 69 -44.52 3.06 0.96
CA TYR A 69 -44.04 2.53 2.23
C TYR A 69 -45.04 1.56 2.85
N VAL A 70 -44.57 0.36 3.16
CA VAL A 70 -45.27 -0.62 3.99
C VAL A 70 -45.06 -0.26 5.46
N ILE A 71 -46.16 0.01 6.17
CA ILE A 71 -46.12 0.46 7.57
C ILE A 71 -46.29 -0.72 8.51
N LEU A 72 -45.34 -0.90 9.41
CA LEU A 72 -45.41 -1.79 10.57
C LEU A 72 -45.81 -0.94 11.79
N GLY A 73 -47.12 -0.90 12.07
CA GLY A 73 -47.72 0.10 12.96
C GLY A 73 -47.39 -0.08 14.45
N LYS A 74 -47.01 -1.28 14.86
CA LYS A 74 -46.67 -1.63 16.24
C LYS A 74 -45.36 -2.39 16.32
N LYS A 75 -44.61 -2.15 17.40
CA LYS A 75 -43.48 -3.00 17.76
C LYS A 75 -43.89 -4.48 17.77
N GLY A 76 -43.15 -5.31 17.04
CA GLY A 76 -43.40 -6.74 16.86
C GLY A 76 -44.23 -7.10 15.63
N ASP A 77 -44.80 -6.11 14.92
CA ASP A 77 -45.43 -6.35 13.62
C ASP A 77 -44.38 -6.88 12.63
N LYS A 78 -44.83 -7.75 11.72
CA LYS A 78 -43.98 -8.45 10.76
C LYS A 78 -44.46 -8.26 9.33
N ALA A 79 -43.50 -8.20 8.41
CA ALA A 79 -43.72 -8.38 6.99
C ALA A 79 -42.86 -9.54 6.48
N LEU A 80 -43.49 -10.55 5.89
CA LEU A 80 -42.82 -11.63 5.18
C LEU A 80 -42.64 -11.21 3.74
N LEU A 81 -41.47 -11.42 3.15
CA LEU A 81 -41.13 -11.05 1.78
C LEU A 81 -40.76 -12.28 0.95
N ARG A 82 -41.22 -12.28 -0.31
CA ARG A 82 -40.87 -13.29 -1.30
C ARG A 82 -40.83 -12.70 -2.70
N GLY A 83 -40.26 -13.44 -3.63
CA GLY A 83 -40.22 -13.09 -5.04
C GLY A 83 -39.84 -14.31 -5.89
N TYR A 84 -40.16 -14.26 -7.18
CA TYR A 84 -39.67 -15.24 -8.15
C TYR A 84 -38.79 -14.53 -9.19
N ASN A 85 -37.49 -14.50 -8.93
CA ASN A 85 -36.48 -13.81 -9.74
C ASN A 85 -35.33 -14.78 -10.11
N PRO A 86 -35.61 -15.82 -10.94
CA PRO A 86 -34.66 -16.90 -11.21
C PRO A 86 -33.41 -16.45 -11.97
N ASP A 87 -33.45 -15.30 -12.63
CA ASP A 87 -32.34 -14.72 -13.41
C ASP A 87 -31.53 -13.68 -12.62
N GLY A 88 -31.82 -13.49 -11.32
CA GLY A 88 -31.21 -12.47 -10.46
C GLY A 88 -32.21 -11.44 -9.96
N PHE A 89 -32.00 -10.95 -8.73
CA PHE A 89 -32.82 -9.88 -8.17
C PHE A 89 -32.40 -8.50 -8.72
N SER A 90 -31.09 -8.26 -8.80
CA SER A 90 -30.46 -7.17 -9.54
C SER A 90 -29.82 -7.69 -10.83
N ILE A 91 -29.73 -6.86 -11.86
CA ILE A 91 -29.29 -7.24 -13.21
C ILE A 91 -28.19 -6.29 -13.71
N SER A 92 -27.06 -6.84 -14.11
CA SER A 92 -26.02 -6.11 -14.85
C SER A 92 -26.26 -6.18 -16.36
N LYS A 93 -26.28 -5.04 -17.06
CA LYS A 93 -26.42 -4.97 -18.53
C LYS A 93 -25.27 -4.20 -19.15
N PHE A 94 -24.77 -4.69 -20.28
CA PHE A 94 -23.88 -3.91 -21.12
C PHE A 94 -24.70 -2.98 -22.01
N GLU A 95 -24.60 -1.68 -21.76
CA GLU A 95 -25.27 -0.63 -22.52
C GLU A 95 -24.26 0.41 -22.96
N SER A 96 -24.32 0.86 -24.23
CA SER A 96 -23.43 1.91 -24.75
C SER A 96 -21.91 1.69 -24.57
N HIS A 97 -21.46 0.43 -24.50
CA HIS A 97 -20.06 0.03 -24.21
C HIS A 97 -19.62 0.26 -22.75
N GLU A 98 -20.56 0.50 -21.84
CA GLU A 98 -20.34 0.58 -20.40
C GLU A 98 -21.21 -0.46 -19.68
N LEU A 99 -20.76 -0.93 -18.52
CA LEU A 99 -21.54 -1.81 -17.67
C LEU A 99 -22.50 -0.95 -16.83
N SER A 100 -23.80 -1.10 -17.05
CA SER A 100 -24.85 -0.50 -16.24
C SER A 100 -25.37 -1.53 -15.26
N ILE A 101 -25.35 -1.22 -13.96
CA ILE A 101 -25.96 -2.06 -12.92
C ILE A 101 -27.36 -1.51 -12.66
N HIS A 102 -28.37 -2.35 -12.85
CA HIS A 102 -29.76 -2.04 -12.51
C HIS A 102 -30.16 -2.87 -11.30
N PHE A 103 -30.36 -2.21 -10.17
CA PHE A 103 -30.52 -2.88 -8.89
C PHE A 103 -31.73 -2.36 -8.13
N THR A 104 -32.09 -3.09 -7.08
CA THR A 104 -33.18 -2.74 -6.18
C THR A 104 -32.66 -2.76 -4.76
N VAL A 105 -32.94 -1.71 -3.99
CA VAL A 105 -32.56 -1.58 -2.59
C VAL A 105 -33.81 -1.45 -1.71
N PHE A 106 -33.68 -1.83 -0.44
CA PHE A 106 -34.65 -1.46 0.57
C PHE A 106 -34.32 -0.09 1.16
N ASN A 107 -35.33 0.74 1.34
CA ASN A 107 -35.25 1.96 2.15
C ASN A 107 -36.10 1.74 3.40
N MET A 108 -35.50 1.95 4.58
CA MET A 108 -36.10 1.64 5.87
C MET A 108 -36.18 2.88 6.76
N ARG A 109 -37.22 2.94 7.61
CA ARG A 109 -37.39 3.96 8.63
C ARG A 109 -37.76 3.31 9.96
N GLY A 110 -37.17 3.83 11.03
CA GLY A 110 -37.36 3.39 12.41
C GLY A 110 -36.34 2.33 12.82
N GLU A 111 -36.71 1.40 13.69
CA GLU A 111 -35.88 0.23 14.02
C GLU A 111 -36.51 -1.04 13.41
N ILE A 112 -35.74 -1.76 12.60
CA ILE A 112 -36.18 -2.99 11.92
C ILE A 112 -35.13 -4.09 12.06
N ALA A 113 -35.55 -5.24 12.58
CA ALA A 113 -34.77 -6.47 12.55
C ALA A 113 -35.17 -7.31 11.34
N ALA A 114 -34.20 -7.74 10.53
CA ALA A 114 -34.41 -8.71 9.47
C ALA A 114 -34.03 -10.13 9.94
N SER A 115 -34.78 -11.11 9.45
CA SER A 115 -34.58 -12.53 9.72
C SER A 115 -35.01 -13.37 8.53
N GLY A 116 -34.72 -14.67 8.56
CA GLY A 116 -34.96 -15.57 7.44
C GLY A 116 -34.08 -15.26 6.22
N SER A 117 -34.32 -15.94 5.11
CA SER A 117 -33.38 -15.98 3.99
C SER A 117 -33.72 -14.98 2.89
N VAL A 118 -32.72 -14.19 2.45
CA VAL A 118 -32.85 -13.33 1.25
C VAL A 118 -33.16 -14.12 -0.01
N MET A 119 -32.88 -15.44 -0.02
CA MET A 119 -33.16 -16.29 -1.17
C MET A 119 -34.66 -16.45 -1.43
N SER A 120 -35.53 -16.09 -0.48
CA SER A 120 -36.98 -16.08 -0.71
C SER A 120 -37.39 -15.08 -1.78
N LEU A 121 -36.55 -14.07 -2.05
CA LEU A 121 -36.71 -13.12 -3.16
C LEU A 121 -36.35 -13.75 -4.52
N ILE A 122 -35.68 -14.90 -4.55
CA ILE A 122 -35.25 -15.57 -5.78
C ILE A 122 -36.16 -16.75 -6.11
N ASP A 123 -36.33 -17.67 -5.14
CA ASP A 123 -37.03 -18.94 -5.34
C ASP A 123 -38.45 -18.97 -4.73
N GLY A 124 -38.86 -17.87 -4.09
CA GLY A 124 -40.15 -17.72 -3.45
C GLY A 124 -40.30 -18.48 -2.13
N ILE A 125 -39.27 -19.18 -1.63
CA ILE A 125 -39.35 -20.02 -0.42
C ILE A 125 -38.12 -19.95 0.51
N GLY A 126 -36.98 -19.41 0.07
CA GLY A 126 -35.79 -19.18 0.90
C GLY A 126 -34.80 -20.35 1.01
N GLU A 127 -34.93 -21.38 0.17
CA GLU A 127 -34.20 -22.64 0.31
C GLU A 127 -32.94 -22.74 -0.57
N SER A 128 -32.87 -21.97 -1.67
CA SER A 128 -31.73 -21.97 -2.58
C SER A 128 -30.43 -21.66 -1.86
N LYS A 129 -29.36 -22.32 -2.30
CA LYS A 129 -27.97 -22.10 -1.83
C LYS A 129 -27.06 -21.59 -2.94
N THR A 130 -27.63 -21.25 -4.09
CA THR A 130 -26.91 -20.82 -5.29
C THR A 130 -27.41 -19.45 -5.70
N ILE A 131 -26.48 -18.51 -5.84
CA ILE A 131 -26.76 -17.21 -6.45
C ILE A 131 -26.88 -17.40 -7.97
N PRO A 132 -27.98 -16.99 -8.60
CA PRO A 132 -28.24 -17.28 -10.02
C PRO A 132 -27.46 -16.41 -11.01
N SER A 133 -26.99 -15.23 -10.60
CA SER A 133 -26.39 -14.23 -11.48
C SER A 133 -25.41 -13.31 -10.76
N ASP A 134 -24.55 -12.64 -11.53
CA ASP A 134 -23.69 -11.57 -11.01
C ASP A 134 -24.54 -10.43 -10.44
N HIS A 135 -23.98 -9.71 -9.46
CA HIS A 135 -24.62 -8.57 -8.79
C HIS A 135 -25.99 -8.88 -8.16
N CYS A 136 -26.38 -10.14 -8.01
CA CYS A 136 -27.77 -10.53 -7.69
C CYS A 136 -28.38 -9.75 -6.51
N PHE A 137 -27.64 -9.57 -5.41
CA PHE A 137 -28.08 -8.79 -4.25
C PHE A 137 -27.21 -7.54 -4.01
N TYR A 138 -26.68 -6.96 -5.08
CA TYR A 138 -25.90 -5.72 -5.02
C TYR A 138 -26.65 -4.64 -4.24
N ALA A 139 -26.01 -4.11 -3.19
CA ALA A 139 -26.50 -3.00 -2.38
C ALA A 139 -27.91 -3.17 -1.75
N LEU A 140 -28.42 -4.41 -1.59
CA LEU A 140 -29.83 -4.63 -1.21
C LEU A 140 -30.27 -3.90 0.07
N PHE A 141 -29.38 -3.77 1.06
CA PHE A 141 -29.58 -3.02 2.30
C PHE A 141 -28.58 -1.87 2.46
N TYR A 142 -28.09 -1.30 1.36
CA TYR A 142 -27.20 -0.15 1.42
C TYR A 142 -27.92 1.05 2.08
N ASP A 143 -27.23 1.76 2.96
CA ASP A 143 -27.72 2.92 3.71
C ASP A 143 -28.98 2.65 4.55
N CYS A 144 -29.19 1.39 4.93
CA CYS A 144 -30.26 1.00 5.85
C CYS A 144 -29.86 1.28 7.30
N GLU A 145 -29.71 2.55 7.69
CA GLU A 145 -29.39 2.96 9.08
C GLU A 145 -30.38 2.39 10.11
N SER A 146 -31.60 2.07 9.67
CA SER A 146 -32.68 1.47 10.48
C SER A 146 -32.54 -0.05 10.74
N LEU A 147 -31.62 -0.73 10.06
CA LEU A 147 -31.46 -2.18 10.14
C LEU A 147 -30.61 -2.57 11.36
N THR A 148 -31.23 -3.20 12.35
CA THR A 148 -30.56 -3.58 13.62
C THR A 148 -30.03 -5.02 13.61
N GLN A 149 -30.63 -5.88 12.79
CA GLN A 149 -30.26 -7.29 12.60
C GLN A 149 -30.32 -7.66 11.12
N ALA A 150 -29.27 -8.30 10.60
CA ALA A 150 -29.21 -8.76 9.22
C ALA A 150 -29.98 -10.09 9.00
N PRO A 151 -30.53 -10.31 7.79
CA PRO A 151 -31.12 -11.58 7.42
C PRO A 151 -30.07 -12.68 7.16
N GLU A 152 -30.52 -13.91 7.01
CA GLU A 152 -29.67 -15.05 6.65
C GLU A 152 -29.19 -14.95 5.19
N LEU A 153 -27.90 -15.22 4.97
CA LEU A 153 -27.26 -15.33 3.65
C LEU A 153 -26.76 -16.76 3.41
N PRO A 154 -27.66 -17.71 3.11
CA PRO A 154 -27.30 -19.12 3.15
C PRO A 154 -26.50 -19.64 1.95
N ALA A 155 -26.19 -18.79 0.96
CA ALA A 155 -25.60 -19.24 -0.29
C ALA A 155 -24.18 -19.79 -0.09
N THR A 156 -23.93 -20.97 -0.66
CA THR A 156 -22.61 -21.61 -0.69
C THR A 156 -21.98 -21.54 -2.08
N THR A 157 -22.78 -21.30 -3.11
CA THR A 157 -22.31 -21.08 -4.49
C THR A 157 -22.57 -19.63 -4.85
N LEU A 158 -21.49 -18.83 -4.89
CA LEU A 158 -21.55 -17.40 -5.16
C LEU A 158 -21.35 -17.11 -6.66
N ALA A 159 -21.83 -15.93 -7.07
CA ALA A 159 -21.59 -15.35 -8.38
C ALA A 159 -20.82 -14.02 -8.20
N ASP A 160 -20.30 -13.45 -9.28
CA ASP A 160 -19.44 -12.27 -9.15
C ASP A 160 -20.25 -11.07 -8.61
N ASN A 161 -19.65 -10.28 -7.71
CA ASN A 161 -20.28 -9.09 -7.12
C ASN A 161 -21.61 -9.35 -6.38
N CYS A 162 -21.96 -10.61 -6.06
CA CYS A 162 -23.32 -10.96 -5.66
C CYS A 162 -23.83 -10.27 -4.38
N TYR A 163 -22.95 -9.96 -3.43
CA TYR A 163 -23.25 -9.23 -2.19
C TYR A 163 -22.39 -7.96 -2.04
N GLU A 164 -21.93 -7.41 -3.16
CA GLU A 164 -21.21 -6.14 -3.15
C GLU A 164 -22.08 -5.03 -2.51
N TYR A 165 -21.51 -4.27 -1.58
CA TYR A 165 -22.18 -3.23 -0.78
C TYR A 165 -23.46 -3.66 -0.03
N MET A 166 -23.73 -4.97 0.12
CA MET A 166 -25.00 -5.49 0.63
C MET A 166 -25.55 -4.77 1.88
N PHE A 167 -24.69 -4.45 2.85
CA PHE A 167 -25.02 -3.76 4.09
C PHE A 167 -24.18 -2.49 4.30
N GLY A 168 -23.62 -1.92 3.24
CA GLY A 168 -22.82 -0.69 3.37
C GLY A 168 -23.65 0.43 4.02
N ALA A 169 -23.06 1.19 4.95
CA ALA A 169 -23.73 2.26 5.72
C ALA A 169 -24.92 1.82 6.60
N CYS A 170 -25.06 0.52 6.93
CA CYS A 170 -25.98 0.08 7.98
C CYS A 170 -25.45 0.43 9.39
N THR A 171 -25.53 1.70 9.76
CA THR A 171 -24.90 2.24 10.98
C THR A 171 -25.44 1.66 12.30
N SER A 172 -26.64 1.08 12.32
CA SER A 172 -27.22 0.42 13.50
C SER A 172 -26.96 -1.09 13.58
N LEU A 173 -26.36 -1.71 12.55
CA LEU A 173 -26.14 -3.15 12.51
C LEU A 173 -25.02 -3.54 13.49
N THR A 174 -25.34 -4.37 14.48
CA THR A 174 -24.35 -4.77 15.51
C THR A 174 -23.72 -6.13 15.27
N GLN A 175 -24.37 -7.00 14.51
CA GLN A 175 -23.91 -8.36 14.20
C GLN A 175 -24.04 -8.66 12.71
N ALA A 176 -22.98 -9.19 12.12
CA ALA A 176 -23.00 -9.68 10.76
C ALA A 176 -23.70 -11.07 10.66
N PRO A 177 -24.36 -11.39 9.54
CA PRO A 177 -24.90 -12.72 9.30
C PRO A 177 -23.79 -13.73 8.99
N GLU A 178 -24.08 -15.03 9.13
CA GLU A 178 -23.15 -16.10 8.73
C GLU A 178 -22.88 -16.07 7.22
N LEU A 179 -21.63 -16.34 6.83
CA LEU A 179 -21.17 -16.40 5.43
C LEU A 179 -20.58 -17.79 5.14
N PRO A 180 -21.39 -18.77 4.69
CA PRO A 180 -20.99 -20.17 4.66
C PRO A 180 -20.16 -20.58 3.43
N ALA A 181 -19.99 -19.70 2.44
CA ALA A 181 -19.28 -20.03 1.20
C ALA A 181 -17.78 -20.25 1.45
N MET A 182 -17.25 -21.37 0.93
CA MET A 182 -15.83 -21.71 0.99
C MET A 182 -15.09 -21.40 -0.32
N ASP A 183 -15.82 -21.41 -1.43
CA ASP A 183 -15.35 -21.03 -2.76
C ASP A 183 -15.92 -19.66 -3.08
N LEU A 184 -15.04 -18.66 -3.19
CA LEU A 184 -15.44 -17.27 -3.42
C LEU A 184 -15.41 -16.93 -4.90
N ALA A 185 -16.33 -16.09 -5.32
CA ALA A 185 -16.38 -15.47 -6.64
C ALA A 185 -15.74 -14.07 -6.61
N ASP A 186 -15.43 -13.49 -7.76
CA ASP A 186 -14.78 -12.18 -7.82
C ASP A 186 -15.71 -11.12 -7.21
N PHE A 187 -15.17 -10.24 -6.37
CA PHE A 187 -15.91 -9.16 -5.70
C PHE A 187 -17.12 -9.58 -4.86
N CYS A 188 -17.34 -10.87 -4.60
CA CYS A 188 -18.62 -11.36 -4.04
C CYS A 188 -19.03 -10.71 -2.71
N TYR A 189 -18.08 -10.28 -1.87
CA TYR A 189 -18.32 -9.56 -0.62
C TYR A 189 -17.64 -8.18 -0.58
N TYR A 190 -17.40 -7.58 -1.74
CA TYR A 190 -16.74 -6.28 -1.87
C TYR A 190 -17.50 -5.22 -1.07
N ARG A 191 -16.81 -4.60 -0.10
CA ARG A 191 -17.36 -3.54 0.77
C ARG A 191 -18.69 -3.87 1.43
N MET A 192 -18.93 -5.15 1.71
CA MET A 192 -20.23 -5.65 2.17
C MET A 192 -20.73 -4.97 3.47
N PHE A 193 -19.84 -4.64 4.40
CA PHE A 193 -20.15 -3.97 5.68
C PHE A 193 -19.39 -2.64 5.83
N VAL A 194 -19.01 -1.99 4.73
CA VAL A 194 -18.34 -0.68 4.80
C VAL A 194 -19.25 0.32 5.54
N ASP A 195 -18.69 1.17 6.40
CA ASP A 195 -19.41 2.18 7.19
C ASP A 195 -20.50 1.60 8.13
N CYS A 196 -20.44 0.29 8.47
CA CYS A 196 -21.23 -0.28 9.56
C CYS A 196 -20.64 0.11 10.94
N GLU A 197 -20.79 1.36 11.33
CA GLU A 197 -20.11 1.96 12.49
C GLU A 197 -20.37 1.23 13.82
N SER A 198 -21.56 0.63 14.00
CA SER A 198 -21.95 -0.10 15.22
C SER A 198 -21.61 -1.59 15.21
N LEU A 199 -20.99 -2.12 14.15
CA LEU A 199 -20.68 -3.54 14.03
C LEU A 199 -19.63 -3.96 15.06
N ILE A 200 -20.01 -4.78 16.03
CA ILE A 200 -19.12 -5.24 17.11
C ILE A 200 -18.53 -6.63 16.86
N GLN A 201 -19.18 -7.43 16.01
CA GLN A 201 -18.80 -8.81 15.73
C GLN A 201 -18.84 -9.07 14.22
N ALA A 202 -17.68 -9.37 13.65
CA ALA A 202 -17.53 -9.85 12.30
C ALA A 202 -17.96 -11.34 12.18
N PRO A 203 -18.38 -11.79 10.98
CA PRO A 203 -18.72 -13.19 10.74
C PRO A 203 -17.47 -14.06 10.59
N GLU A 204 -17.63 -15.38 10.68
CA GLU A 204 -16.58 -16.32 10.27
C GLU A 204 -16.36 -16.25 8.76
N LEU A 205 -15.10 -16.32 8.32
CA LEU A 205 -14.69 -16.29 6.92
C LEU A 205 -13.93 -17.59 6.59
N PRO A 206 -14.63 -18.66 6.16
CA PRO A 206 -14.05 -20.02 6.12
C PRO A 206 -13.18 -20.30 4.88
N ALA A 207 -13.17 -19.42 3.88
CA ALA A 207 -12.49 -19.65 2.61
C ALA A 207 -10.96 -19.75 2.77
N MET A 208 -10.38 -20.80 2.18
CA MET A 208 -8.93 -21.04 2.18
C MET A 208 -8.22 -20.43 0.95
N GLY A 209 -8.98 -20.18 -0.11
CA GLY A 209 -8.53 -19.53 -1.33
C GLY A 209 -9.45 -18.36 -1.66
N LEU A 210 -8.85 -17.22 -2.03
CA LEU A 210 -9.57 -15.99 -2.27
C LEU A 210 -9.54 -15.63 -3.75
N ALA A 211 -10.69 -15.16 -4.24
CA ALA A 211 -10.88 -14.63 -5.57
C ALA A 211 -10.56 -13.13 -5.63
N TYR A 212 -10.54 -12.56 -6.83
CA TYR A 212 -10.15 -11.16 -7.04
C TYR A 212 -11.04 -10.24 -6.20
N ALA A 213 -10.42 -9.38 -5.38
CA ALA A 213 -11.09 -8.37 -4.54
C ALA A 213 -12.27 -8.87 -3.67
N CYS A 214 -12.41 -10.18 -3.41
CA CYS A 214 -13.61 -10.75 -2.82
C CYS A 214 -13.96 -10.21 -1.42
N TYR A 215 -12.97 -9.84 -0.60
CA TYR A 215 -13.15 -9.20 0.72
C TYR A 215 -12.64 -7.76 0.78
N HIS A 216 -12.43 -7.12 -0.39
CA HIS A 216 -11.89 -5.77 -0.43
C HIS A 216 -12.80 -4.78 0.30
N GLY A 217 -12.25 -4.06 1.27
CA GLY A 217 -12.98 -3.05 2.05
C GLY A 217 -14.14 -3.61 2.89
N MET A 218 -14.22 -4.92 3.11
CA MET A 218 -15.40 -5.58 3.69
C MET A 218 -15.86 -4.96 5.02
N PHE A 219 -14.94 -4.59 5.91
CA PHE A 219 -15.21 -3.95 7.20
C PHE A 219 -14.65 -2.52 7.28
N GLY A 220 -14.49 -1.84 6.15
CA GLY A 220 -14.02 -0.45 6.14
C GLY A 220 -14.90 0.43 7.04
N ASN A 221 -14.30 1.27 7.87
CA ASN A 221 -14.93 2.18 8.83
C ASN A 221 -15.94 1.52 9.79
N CYS A 222 -15.80 0.22 10.07
CA CYS A 222 -16.51 -0.44 11.18
C CYS A 222 -15.89 0.01 12.53
N GLU A 223 -16.20 1.24 12.96
CA GLU A 223 -15.50 1.88 14.08
C GLU A 223 -15.66 1.13 15.41
N SER A 224 -16.77 0.42 15.63
CA SER A 224 -17.01 -0.37 16.86
C SER A 224 -16.34 -1.75 16.88
N LEU A 225 -15.72 -2.19 15.78
CA LEU A 225 -15.10 -3.51 15.70
C LEU A 225 -13.79 -3.54 16.50
N THR A 226 -13.76 -4.33 17.56
CA THR A 226 -12.59 -4.42 18.46
C THR A 226 -11.69 -5.62 18.18
N GLN A 227 -12.21 -6.65 17.52
CA GLN A 227 -11.50 -7.88 17.14
C GLN A 227 -11.82 -8.23 15.69
N ALA A 228 -10.78 -8.58 14.93
CA ALA A 228 -10.94 -9.08 13.58
C ALA A 228 -11.39 -10.56 13.59
N PRO A 229 -12.13 -11.01 12.57
CA PRO A 229 -12.39 -12.43 12.36
C PRO A 229 -11.09 -13.17 11.97
N ALA A 230 -11.09 -14.49 12.12
CA ALA A 230 -10.00 -15.32 11.62
C ALA A 230 -9.92 -15.24 10.08
N LEU A 231 -8.70 -15.14 9.53
CA LEU A 231 -8.42 -15.09 8.09
C LEU A 231 -7.58 -16.31 7.67
N PRO A 232 -8.20 -17.48 7.43
CA PRO A 232 -7.46 -18.72 7.26
C PRO A 232 -6.84 -18.88 5.85
N ALA A 233 -7.12 -17.98 4.92
CA ALA A 233 -6.72 -18.10 3.53
C ALA A 233 -5.20 -18.16 3.32
N THR A 234 -4.76 -19.19 2.59
CA THR A 234 -3.35 -19.39 2.22
C THR A 234 -3.06 -19.11 0.75
N THR A 235 -4.11 -19.02 -0.07
CA THR A 235 -4.03 -18.68 -1.50
C THR A 235 -4.76 -17.37 -1.72
N LEU A 236 -4.03 -16.36 -2.17
CA LEU A 236 -4.54 -15.01 -2.37
C LEU A 236 -4.63 -14.69 -3.86
N ALA A 237 -5.63 -13.89 -4.23
CA ALA A 237 -5.71 -13.18 -5.50
C ALA A 237 -5.49 -11.69 -5.27
N GLU A 238 -5.33 -10.93 -6.36
CA GLU A 238 -5.14 -9.48 -6.30
C GLU A 238 -6.26 -8.79 -5.52
N PHE A 239 -5.90 -7.76 -4.74
CA PHE A 239 -6.81 -6.95 -3.93
C PHE A 239 -7.68 -7.68 -2.90
N CYS A 240 -7.54 -8.99 -2.70
CA CYS A 240 -8.51 -9.79 -1.95
C CYS A 240 -8.79 -9.31 -0.52
N TYR A 241 -7.79 -8.78 0.21
CA TYR A 241 -7.94 -8.19 1.55
C TYR A 241 -7.61 -6.69 1.59
N ALA A 242 -7.48 -6.03 0.44
CA ALA A 242 -7.16 -4.60 0.44
C ALA A 242 -8.27 -3.80 1.15
N GLN A 243 -7.87 -2.83 1.96
CA GLN A 243 -8.75 -1.98 2.79
C GLN A 243 -9.68 -2.75 3.77
N MET A 244 -9.47 -4.05 4.01
CA MET A 244 -10.44 -4.88 4.75
C MET A 244 -10.88 -4.30 6.09
N PHE A 245 -9.95 -3.70 6.86
CA PHE A 245 -10.20 -3.02 8.14
C PHE A 245 -9.81 -1.54 8.10
N TYR A 246 -9.82 -0.92 6.91
CA TYR A 246 -9.55 0.51 6.75
C TYR A 246 -10.42 1.31 7.72
N GLY A 247 -9.86 2.23 8.49
CA GLY A 247 -10.62 3.09 9.40
C GLY A 247 -11.27 2.40 10.60
N CYS A 248 -10.99 1.11 10.89
CA CYS A 248 -11.47 0.44 12.10
C CYS A 248 -10.77 0.99 13.36
N THR A 249 -11.20 2.16 13.83
CA THR A 249 -10.44 2.95 14.81
C THR A 249 -10.28 2.29 16.18
N ASN A 250 -11.20 1.40 16.58
CA ASN A 250 -11.16 0.66 17.85
C ASN A 250 -10.60 -0.77 17.74
N LEU A 251 -10.13 -1.20 16.56
CA LEU A 251 -9.52 -2.53 16.41
C LEU A 251 -8.21 -2.60 17.19
N VAL A 252 -8.13 -3.49 18.19
CA VAL A 252 -6.97 -3.60 19.09
C VAL A 252 -5.99 -4.68 18.66
N GLN A 253 -6.50 -5.75 18.04
CA GLN A 253 -5.73 -6.93 17.65
C GLN A 253 -5.98 -7.28 16.19
N ALA A 254 -4.90 -7.43 15.43
CA ALA A 254 -4.93 -7.95 14.06
C ALA A 254 -5.10 -9.49 14.03
N PRO A 255 -5.73 -10.05 12.98
CA PRO A 255 -5.81 -11.49 12.77
C PRO A 255 -4.47 -12.06 12.27
N GLU A 256 -4.31 -13.38 12.35
CA GLU A 256 -3.18 -14.06 11.70
C GLU A 256 -3.31 -13.98 10.17
N LEU A 257 -2.18 -13.82 9.46
CA LEU A 257 -2.09 -13.77 8.00
C LEU A 257 -1.19 -14.93 7.51
N PRO A 258 -1.76 -16.11 7.20
CA PRO A 258 -0.96 -17.33 6.98
C PRO A 258 -0.36 -17.44 5.56
N ALA A 259 -0.76 -16.59 4.61
CA ALA A 259 -0.23 -16.63 3.25
C ALA A 259 1.25 -16.21 3.19
N ILE A 260 2.05 -17.01 2.49
CA ILE A 260 3.49 -16.74 2.26
C ILE A 260 3.80 -16.32 0.82
N THR A 261 2.87 -16.60 -0.10
CA THR A 261 2.92 -16.16 -1.50
C THR A 261 1.92 -15.04 -1.65
N LEU A 262 2.41 -13.84 -1.95
CA LEU A 262 1.58 -12.64 -2.07
C LEU A 262 1.34 -12.32 -3.54
N THR A 263 0.23 -11.64 -3.79
CA THR A 263 -0.18 -11.08 -5.09
C THR A 263 -0.32 -9.56 -4.97
N ASP A 264 -0.48 -8.89 -6.11
CA ASP A 264 -0.52 -7.44 -6.16
C ASP A 264 -1.65 -6.88 -5.28
N ASP A 265 -1.32 -5.85 -4.51
CA ASP A 265 -2.21 -5.12 -3.60
C ASP A 265 -2.98 -5.98 -2.57
N CYS A 266 -2.64 -7.25 -2.36
CA CYS A 266 -3.49 -8.18 -1.59
C CYS A 266 -3.78 -7.73 -0.15
N TYR A 267 -2.87 -7.02 0.52
CA TYR A 267 -3.05 -6.47 1.88
C TYR A 267 -2.91 -4.94 1.94
N LYS A 268 -3.02 -4.26 0.80
CA LYS A 268 -2.91 -2.80 0.73
C LYS A 268 -3.93 -2.12 1.62
N ASP A 269 -3.49 -1.12 2.38
CA ASP A 269 -4.33 -0.33 3.30
C ASP A 269 -5.12 -1.16 4.33
N MET A 270 -4.79 -2.44 4.55
CA MET A 270 -5.64 -3.37 5.31
C MET A 270 -5.98 -2.88 6.73
N PHE A 271 -5.03 -2.25 7.42
CA PHE A 271 -5.21 -1.65 8.76
C PHE A 271 -5.00 -0.14 8.76
N HIS A 272 -5.08 0.53 7.61
CA HIS A 272 -4.94 1.97 7.51
C HIS A 272 -5.94 2.64 8.47
N GLY A 273 -5.49 3.54 9.34
CA GLY A 273 -6.35 4.28 10.26
C GLY A 273 -6.86 3.47 11.46
N CYS A 274 -6.36 2.26 11.70
CA CYS A 274 -6.63 1.47 12.91
C CYS A 274 -5.91 2.08 14.13
N LYS A 275 -6.44 3.22 14.63
CA LYS A 275 -5.78 4.06 15.65
C LYS A 275 -5.50 3.33 16.96
N SER A 276 -6.29 2.31 17.31
CA SER A 276 -6.15 1.53 18.55
C SER A 276 -5.34 0.24 18.41
N LEU A 277 -4.83 -0.08 17.22
CA LEU A 277 -4.07 -1.31 16.98
C LEU A 277 -2.73 -1.25 17.73
N ILE A 278 -2.52 -2.17 18.67
CA ILE A 278 -1.31 -2.20 19.52
C ILE A 278 -0.29 -3.21 18.97
N GLN A 279 -0.76 -4.29 18.36
CA GLN A 279 0.07 -5.39 17.85
C GLN A 279 -0.25 -5.68 16.39
N ALA A 280 0.78 -5.61 15.54
CA ALA A 280 0.70 -6.03 14.16
C ALA A 280 0.75 -7.57 14.03
N PRO A 281 0.18 -8.15 12.96
CA PRO A 281 0.29 -9.57 12.65
C PRO A 281 1.69 -9.94 12.16
N ALA A 282 2.01 -11.24 12.16
CA ALA A 282 3.23 -11.72 11.52
C ALA A 282 3.14 -11.59 10.00
N LEU A 283 4.22 -11.16 9.35
CA LEU A 283 4.33 -10.99 7.89
C LEU A 283 5.48 -11.87 7.36
N PRO A 284 5.25 -13.17 7.11
CA PRO A 284 6.32 -14.14 6.87
C PRO A 284 6.91 -14.14 5.45
N ALA A 285 6.33 -13.40 4.50
CA ALA A 285 6.72 -13.44 3.10
C ALA A 285 8.17 -12.96 2.87
N THR A 286 8.96 -13.74 2.14
CA THR A 286 10.35 -13.39 1.78
C THR A 286 10.49 -12.74 0.40
N THR A 287 9.41 -12.78 -0.39
CA THR A 287 9.27 -12.19 -1.72
C THR A 287 7.96 -11.43 -1.76
N LEU A 288 7.99 -10.18 -2.20
CA LEU A 288 6.81 -9.31 -2.24
C LEU A 288 6.38 -9.01 -3.66
N ALA A 289 5.06 -8.90 -3.83
CA ALA A 289 4.39 -8.47 -5.04
C ALA A 289 4.17 -6.95 -5.03
N GLU A 290 3.68 -6.38 -6.14
CA GLU A 290 3.50 -4.94 -6.26
C GLU A 290 2.51 -4.45 -5.20
N SER A 291 2.88 -3.36 -4.50
CA SER A 291 2.00 -2.70 -3.51
C SER A 291 1.40 -3.59 -2.40
N CYS A 292 1.89 -4.83 -2.20
CA CYS A 292 1.17 -5.81 -1.38
C CYS A 292 1.00 -5.41 0.08
N TYR A 293 1.94 -4.64 0.66
CA TYR A 293 1.84 -4.05 2.01
C TYR A 293 1.82 -2.51 2.00
N ASN A 294 1.49 -1.92 0.85
CA ASN A 294 1.36 -0.47 0.72
C ASN A 294 0.39 0.09 1.76
N SER A 295 0.84 1.07 2.54
CA SER A 295 0.03 1.79 3.54
C SER A 295 -0.64 0.90 4.60
N MET A 296 -0.19 -0.36 4.75
CA MET A 296 -0.90 -1.37 5.54
C MET A 296 -1.20 -0.94 6.98
N PHE A 297 -0.29 -0.22 7.64
CA PHE A 297 -0.45 0.30 9.00
C PHE A 297 -0.44 1.83 9.07
N GLN A 298 -0.66 2.52 7.95
CA GLN A 298 -0.67 3.98 7.95
C GLN A 298 -1.67 4.53 8.98
N GLY A 299 -1.27 5.47 9.82
CA GLY A 299 -2.13 6.05 10.85
C GLY A 299 -2.45 5.13 12.04
N CYS A 300 -1.77 3.98 12.20
CA CYS A 300 -1.87 3.13 13.40
C CYS A 300 -1.19 3.77 14.61
N LYS A 301 -1.84 4.79 15.19
CA LYS A 301 -1.25 5.68 16.21
C LYS A 301 -0.90 4.99 17.52
N SER A 302 -1.43 3.81 17.82
CA SER A 302 -1.13 3.03 19.03
C SER A 302 -0.12 1.89 18.81
N LEU A 303 0.36 1.69 17.59
CA LEU A 303 1.30 0.61 17.27
C LEU A 303 2.69 0.94 17.86
N VAL A 304 3.12 0.16 18.85
CA VAL A 304 4.39 0.41 19.57
C VAL A 304 5.56 -0.36 18.94
N GLN A 305 5.27 -1.52 18.34
CA GLN A 305 6.26 -2.42 17.74
C GLN A 305 5.81 -2.82 16.33
N ALA A 306 6.70 -2.65 15.36
CA ALA A 306 6.49 -3.13 14.00
C ALA A 306 6.66 -4.68 13.92
N PRO A 307 5.95 -5.34 12.99
CA PRO A 307 6.19 -6.75 12.71
C PRO A 307 7.56 -6.97 12.04
N ALA A 308 8.07 -8.19 12.09
CA ALA A 308 9.27 -8.55 11.32
C ALA A 308 8.98 -8.48 9.81
N LEU A 309 9.94 -7.96 9.03
CA LEU A 309 9.86 -7.82 7.57
C LEU A 309 11.00 -8.61 6.91
N PRO A 310 10.86 -9.93 6.71
CA PRO A 310 11.96 -10.80 6.27
C PRO A 310 12.23 -10.74 4.75
N ALA A 311 11.49 -9.93 3.98
CA ALA A 311 11.58 -9.89 2.53
C ALA A 311 12.92 -9.35 2.03
N THR A 312 13.53 -10.08 1.10
CA THR A 312 14.77 -9.68 0.40
C THR A 312 14.55 -9.43 -1.09
N ILE A 313 13.43 -9.89 -1.64
CA ILE A 313 13.02 -9.63 -3.03
C ILE A 313 11.80 -8.73 -2.98
N LEU A 314 11.99 -7.48 -3.40
CA LEU A 314 10.99 -6.42 -3.32
C LEU A 314 10.51 -6.05 -4.72
N ALA A 315 9.20 -5.87 -4.87
CA ALA A 315 8.58 -5.27 -6.05
C ALA A 315 8.25 -3.79 -5.81
N ASP A 316 7.77 -3.12 -6.85
CA ASP A 316 7.42 -1.71 -6.81
C ASP A 316 6.38 -1.44 -5.71
N HIS A 317 6.57 -0.34 -4.99
CA HIS A 317 5.64 0.16 -3.96
C HIS A 317 5.30 -0.78 -2.78
N CYS A 318 5.97 -1.93 -2.64
CA CYS A 318 5.54 -2.99 -1.72
C CYS A 318 5.45 -2.58 -0.24
N TYR A 319 6.22 -1.58 0.22
CA TYR A 319 6.18 -1.03 1.59
C TYR A 319 5.95 0.49 1.64
N THR A 320 5.55 1.12 0.54
CA THR A 320 5.30 2.57 0.51
C THR A 320 4.28 2.95 1.59
N PHE A 321 4.55 4.00 2.37
CA PHE A 321 3.73 4.48 3.49
C PHE A 321 3.39 3.46 4.60
N MET A 322 4.02 2.27 4.64
CA MET A 322 3.59 1.16 5.50
C MET A 322 3.35 1.55 6.97
N PHE A 323 4.22 2.37 7.57
CA PHE A 323 4.10 2.87 8.95
C PHE A 323 3.94 4.39 9.02
N CYS A 324 3.54 5.04 7.93
CA CYS A 324 3.28 6.48 7.89
C CYS A 324 2.33 6.89 9.03
N GLU A 325 2.65 7.96 9.76
CA GLU A 325 1.91 8.45 10.93
C GLU A 325 1.75 7.45 12.11
N CYS A 326 2.59 6.41 12.20
CA CYS A 326 2.66 5.54 13.37
C CYS A 326 3.37 6.24 14.55
N THR A 327 2.71 7.23 15.15
CA THR A 327 3.32 8.12 16.14
C THR A 327 3.74 7.46 17.45
N SER A 328 3.32 6.22 17.74
CA SER A 328 3.77 5.47 18.92
C SER A 328 4.92 4.50 18.65
N LEU A 329 5.33 4.34 17.38
CA LEU A 329 6.40 3.44 17.01
C LEU A 329 7.75 3.98 17.51
N THR A 330 8.45 3.20 18.33
CA THR A 330 9.74 3.63 18.92
C THR A 330 10.95 2.98 18.26
N GLN A 331 10.76 1.82 17.62
CA GLN A 331 11.79 1.05 16.92
C GLN A 331 11.28 0.59 15.56
N ALA A 332 12.11 0.74 14.54
CA ALA A 332 11.84 0.22 13.21
C ALA A 332 12.18 -1.29 13.14
N PRO A 333 11.51 -2.05 12.25
CA PRO A 333 11.89 -3.43 11.96
C PRO A 333 13.16 -3.48 11.10
N ALA A 334 13.85 -4.62 11.08
CA ALA A 334 14.97 -4.86 10.17
C ALA A 334 14.48 -4.86 8.70
N LEU A 335 15.30 -4.30 7.79
CA LEU A 335 15.02 -4.20 6.35
C LEU A 335 16.16 -4.86 5.56
N PRO A 336 16.12 -6.17 5.28
CA PRO A 336 17.29 -6.94 4.85
C PRO A 336 17.62 -6.85 3.34
N ALA A 337 16.77 -6.21 2.53
CA ALA A 337 16.95 -6.16 1.08
C ALA A 337 18.18 -5.33 0.66
N THR A 338 18.99 -5.88 -0.26
CA THR A 338 20.19 -5.22 -0.80
C THR A 338 19.97 -4.55 -2.17
N THR A 339 18.84 -4.85 -2.81
CA THR A 339 18.39 -4.27 -4.08
C THR A 339 16.97 -3.76 -3.90
N LEU A 340 16.72 -2.50 -4.29
CA LEU A 340 15.44 -1.83 -4.08
C LEU A 340 14.74 -1.51 -5.40
N ALA A 341 13.45 -1.81 -5.43
CA ALA A 341 12.53 -1.50 -6.51
C ALA A 341 11.96 -0.08 -6.39
N TYR A 342 11.19 0.37 -7.39
CA TYR A 342 10.68 1.73 -7.47
C TYR A 342 9.82 2.06 -6.25
N SER A 343 10.19 3.14 -5.55
CA SER A 343 9.48 3.68 -4.39
C SER A 343 9.20 2.69 -3.24
N CYS A 344 9.88 1.53 -3.18
CA CYS A 344 9.49 0.44 -2.29
C CYS A 344 9.46 0.81 -0.79
N TYR A 345 10.38 1.65 -0.31
CA TYR A 345 10.38 2.18 1.08
C TYR A 345 10.00 3.66 1.18
N SER A 346 9.43 4.23 0.12
CA SER A 346 9.05 5.64 0.11
C SER A 346 8.08 5.96 1.25
N SER A 347 8.41 6.98 2.03
CA SER A 347 7.61 7.51 3.14
C SER A 347 7.21 6.47 4.19
N MET A 348 7.96 5.36 4.29
CA MET A 348 7.62 4.23 5.15
C MET A 348 7.44 4.63 6.63
N PHE A 349 8.23 5.58 7.13
CA PHE A 349 8.15 6.11 8.50
C PHE A 349 7.84 7.62 8.54
N TYR A 350 7.19 8.16 7.50
CA TYR A 350 6.80 9.58 7.47
C TYR A 350 5.97 9.93 8.72
N VAL A 351 6.37 10.98 9.46
CA VAL A 351 5.69 11.44 10.69
C VAL A 351 5.69 10.39 11.83
N CYS A 352 6.63 9.44 11.84
CA CYS A 352 6.89 8.58 13.01
C CYS A 352 7.62 9.38 14.10
N THR A 353 6.90 10.28 14.77
CA THR A 353 7.50 11.30 15.65
C THR A 353 8.20 10.75 16.90
N ASN A 354 7.92 9.52 17.32
CA ASN A 354 8.57 8.85 18.46
C ASN A 354 9.65 7.83 18.05
N LEU A 355 9.96 7.69 16.76
CA LEU A 355 11.02 6.81 16.29
C LEU A 355 12.39 7.39 16.68
N ILE A 356 13.13 6.68 17.52
CA ILE A 356 14.42 7.17 18.07
C ILE A 356 15.62 6.68 17.24
N GLN A 357 15.49 5.47 16.67
CA GLN A 357 16.54 4.79 15.92
C GLN A 357 15.99 4.28 14.59
N ALA A 358 16.71 4.60 13.51
CA ALA A 358 16.44 4.06 12.17
C ALA A 358 16.94 2.60 12.06
N PRO A 359 16.34 1.77 11.17
CA PRO A 359 16.86 0.45 10.87
C PRO A 359 18.13 0.52 10.01
N GLU A 360 18.91 -0.56 9.97
CA GLU A 360 19.99 -0.70 8.97
C GLU A 360 19.41 -0.69 7.55
N LEU A 361 20.11 -0.02 6.62
CA LEU A 361 19.72 0.11 5.21
C LEU A 361 20.84 -0.44 4.31
N PRO A 362 20.93 -1.76 4.11
CA PRO A 362 22.08 -2.40 3.47
C PRO A 362 22.09 -2.28 1.93
N ALA A 363 21.10 -1.61 1.33
CA ALA A 363 20.94 -1.58 -0.12
C ALA A 363 22.01 -0.75 -0.83
N THR A 364 22.60 -1.34 -1.87
CA THR A 364 23.59 -0.70 -2.75
C THR A 364 23.06 -0.50 -4.18
N GLU A 365 22.02 -1.23 -4.57
CA GLU A 365 21.34 -1.08 -5.85
C GLU A 365 19.99 -0.40 -5.64
N LEU A 366 19.91 0.87 -6.06
CA LEU A 366 18.80 1.76 -5.75
C LEU A 366 18.00 2.11 -7.02
N ALA A 367 16.69 1.90 -7.01
CA ALA A 367 15.77 2.40 -8.04
C ALA A 367 15.25 3.81 -7.72
N GLU A 368 14.48 4.40 -8.63
CA GLU A 368 13.92 5.74 -8.43
C GLU A 368 13.05 5.81 -7.16
N SER A 369 13.21 6.91 -6.40
CA SER A 369 12.41 7.26 -5.22
C SER A 369 12.39 6.20 -4.10
N CYS A 370 13.33 5.23 -4.09
CA CYS A 370 13.27 4.09 -3.18
C CYS A 370 13.16 4.43 -1.68
N TYR A 371 13.79 5.52 -1.25
CA TYR A 371 13.76 6.01 0.13
C TYR A 371 13.16 7.43 0.26
N ASP A 372 12.42 7.91 -0.75
CA ASP A 372 11.86 9.28 -0.76
C ASP A 372 10.98 9.51 0.46
N GLY A 373 11.35 10.48 1.29
CA GLY A 373 10.65 10.88 2.50
C GLY A 373 10.61 9.82 3.61
N MET A 374 11.46 8.78 3.56
CA MET A 374 11.37 7.62 4.45
C MET A 374 11.26 7.99 5.94
N PHE A 375 12.05 8.97 6.41
CA PHE A 375 12.03 9.48 7.79
C PHE A 375 11.60 10.95 7.89
N ASP A 376 10.92 11.49 6.88
CA ASP A 376 10.48 12.89 6.92
C ASP A 376 9.55 13.11 8.13
N ASN A 377 9.85 14.16 8.90
CA ASN A 377 9.21 14.53 10.15
C ASN A 377 9.33 13.50 11.29
N CYS A 378 10.35 12.63 11.26
CA CYS A 378 10.77 11.81 12.42
C CYS A 378 11.48 12.66 13.47
N THR A 379 10.73 13.49 14.19
CA THR A 379 11.28 14.53 15.06
C THR A 379 12.11 14.01 16.26
N SER A 380 11.94 12.75 16.68
CA SER A 380 12.75 12.13 17.75
C SER A 380 13.98 11.36 17.25
N LEU A 381 14.19 11.26 15.94
CA LEU A 381 15.32 10.52 15.38
C LEU A 381 16.64 11.25 15.70
N THR A 382 17.54 10.57 16.41
CA THR A 382 18.80 11.18 16.88
C THR A 382 20.02 10.79 16.05
N GLN A 383 19.96 9.63 15.39
CA GLN A 383 21.01 9.06 14.56
C GLN A 383 20.41 8.57 13.24
N ALA A 384 21.08 8.91 12.14
CA ALA A 384 20.76 8.36 10.82
C ALA A 384 21.43 6.98 10.64
N PRO A 385 20.86 6.11 9.80
CA PRO A 385 21.49 4.85 9.41
C PRO A 385 22.63 5.08 8.41
N GLU A 386 23.52 4.11 8.27
CA GLU A 386 24.52 4.10 7.18
C GLU A 386 23.82 4.03 5.80
N LEU A 387 24.37 4.73 4.81
CA LEU A 387 23.87 4.78 3.44
C LEU A 387 24.98 4.36 2.46
N PRO A 388 25.12 3.05 2.14
CA PRO A 388 26.32 2.51 1.50
C PRO A 388 26.40 2.68 -0.03
N ALA A 389 25.35 3.22 -0.68
CA ALA A 389 25.29 3.28 -2.14
C ALA A 389 26.29 4.30 -2.73
N MET A 390 27.08 3.86 -3.72
CA MET A 390 28.08 4.69 -4.41
C MET A 390 27.53 5.42 -5.66
N SER A 391 26.33 5.03 -6.11
CA SER A 391 25.61 5.61 -7.24
C SER A 391 24.14 5.72 -6.86
N LEU A 392 23.51 6.86 -7.17
CA LEU A 392 22.11 7.12 -6.82
C LEU A 392 21.20 7.19 -8.03
N ALA A 393 19.98 6.68 -7.87
CA ALA A 393 18.89 6.91 -8.80
C ALA A 393 18.15 8.22 -8.49
N SER A 394 17.30 8.65 -9.45
CA SER A 394 16.44 9.82 -9.34
C SER A 394 15.71 9.80 -8.00
N LYS A 395 15.77 10.91 -7.25
CA LYS A 395 15.00 11.16 -6.02
C LYS A 395 15.12 10.10 -4.90
N CYS A 396 16.05 9.14 -4.94
CA CYS A 396 15.98 8.05 -3.96
C CYS A 396 16.13 8.54 -2.51
N TYR A 397 16.93 9.58 -2.22
CA TYR A 397 17.02 10.19 -0.87
C TYR A 397 16.32 11.55 -0.75
N LEU A 398 15.41 11.86 -1.68
CA LEU A 398 14.59 13.08 -1.64
C LEU A 398 13.90 13.17 -0.27
N ARG A 399 14.05 14.30 0.43
CA ARG A 399 13.40 14.59 1.73
C ARG A 399 13.65 13.55 2.84
N MET A 400 14.62 12.64 2.70
CA MET A 400 14.74 11.45 3.56
C MET A 400 14.75 11.75 5.06
N PHE A 401 15.43 12.82 5.49
CA PHE A 401 15.50 13.27 6.89
C PHE A 401 14.90 14.68 7.09
N ARG A 402 14.06 15.15 6.17
CA ARG A 402 13.43 16.46 6.30
C ARG A 402 12.70 16.54 7.65
N CYS A 403 12.78 17.70 8.31
CA CYS A 403 12.16 17.94 9.61
C CYS A 403 12.60 16.99 10.75
N CYS A 404 13.71 16.25 10.62
CA CYS A 404 14.32 15.49 11.71
C CYS A 404 15.00 16.42 12.72
N THR A 405 14.22 17.12 13.53
CA THR A 405 14.70 18.22 14.38
C THR A 405 15.64 17.79 15.52
N SER A 406 15.65 16.51 15.89
CA SER A 406 16.57 15.94 16.89
C SER A 406 17.84 15.32 16.29
N LEU A 407 17.98 15.27 14.96
CA LEU A 407 19.14 14.69 14.29
C LEU A 407 20.36 15.57 14.54
N THR A 408 21.40 15.00 15.16
CA THR A 408 22.63 15.74 15.51
C THR A 408 23.80 15.42 14.61
N GLN A 409 23.78 14.24 13.98
CA GLN A 409 24.81 13.74 13.07
C GLN A 409 24.15 13.25 11.79
N ALA A 410 24.66 13.72 10.65
CA ALA A 410 24.28 13.20 9.35
C ALA A 410 25.03 11.90 9.05
N PRO A 411 24.47 11.00 8.21
CA PRO A 411 25.17 9.82 7.74
C PRO A 411 26.24 10.19 6.70
N GLU A 412 27.22 9.31 6.47
CA GLU A 412 28.12 9.45 5.33
C GLU A 412 27.36 9.35 4.01
N LEU A 413 27.74 10.17 3.02
CA LEU A 413 27.14 10.22 1.69
C LEU A 413 28.22 9.92 0.63
N PRO A 414 28.57 8.64 0.39
CA PRO A 414 29.76 8.29 -0.39
C PRO A 414 29.56 8.38 -1.91
N ALA A 415 28.33 8.59 -2.38
CA ALA A 415 28.01 8.59 -3.81
C ALA A 415 28.71 9.72 -4.58
N MET A 416 29.37 9.35 -5.69
CA MET A 416 29.96 10.30 -6.64
C MET A 416 29.10 10.47 -7.90
N ASP A 417 28.38 9.43 -8.28
CA ASP A 417 27.47 9.44 -9.43
C ASP A 417 26.06 9.83 -8.97
N LEU A 418 25.73 11.11 -9.16
CA LEU A 418 24.48 11.72 -8.73
C LEU A 418 23.43 11.75 -9.85
N ALA A 419 22.16 11.56 -9.49
CA ALA A 419 21.02 11.63 -10.39
C ALA A 419 20.07 12.80 -10.04
N TYR A 420 19.05 13.00 -10.87
CA TYR A 420 18.07 14.07 -10.69
C TYR A 420 17.51 14.11 -9.25
N ALA A 421 17.62 15.27 -8.58
CA ALA A 421 17.07 15.54 -7.25
C ALA A 421 17.41 14.51 -6.15
N CYS A 422 18.54 13.78 -6.28
CA CYS A 422 18.86 12.65 -5.41
C CYS A 422 18.88 12.95 -3.90
N TYR A 423 19.35 14.13 -3.50
CA TYR A 423 19.45 14.58 -2.11
C TYR A 423 18.62 15.84 -1.84
N SER A 424 17.68 16.18 -2.74
CA SER A 424 16.89 17.41 -2.59
C SER A 424 16.13 17.39 -1.27
N CYS A 425 16.14 18.51 -0.55
CA CYS A 425 15.52 18.69 0.75
C CYS A 425 15.93 17.65 1.83
N MET A 426 17.01 16.89 1.65
CA MET A 426 17.31 15.71 2.48
C MET A 426 17.40 16.04 3.97
N PHE A 427 18.00 17.17 4.34
CA PHE A 427 18.13 17.65 5.73
C PHE A 427 17.37 18.95 5.98
N GLU A 428 16.43 19.33 5.10
CA GLU A 428 15.65 20.57 5.25
C GLU A 428 14.99 20.59 6.64
N ASN A 429 15.11 21.70 7.38
CA ASN A 429 14.63 21.86 8.76
C ASN A 429 15.26 20.92 9.82
N CYS A 430 16.43 20.31 9.57
CA CYS A 430 17.22 19.61 10.61
C CYS A 430 17.89 20.60 11.58
N THR A 431 17.10 21.22 12.45
CA THR A 431 17.54 22.34 13.30
C THR A 431 18.61 22.02 14.35
N SER A 432 18.87 20.73 14.63
CA SER A 432 19.92 20.29 15.56
C SER A 432 21.23 19.90 14.89
N LEU A 433 21.27 19.81 13.55
CA LEU A 433 22.46 19.40 12.81
C LEU A 433 23.52 20.51 12.87
N THR A 434 24.74 20.16 13.32
CA THR A 434 25.85 21.11 13.44
C THR A 434 26.87 21.00 12.32
N GLN A 435 26.96 19.84 11.68
CA GLN A 435 27.90 19.55 10.60
C GLN A 435 27.17 18.80 9.49
N ALA A 436 27.40 19.22 8.24
CA ALA A 436 26.93 18.50 7.07
C ALA A 436 27.80 17.26 6.86
N PRO A 437 27.27 16.23 6.17
CA PRO A 437 28.12 15.15 5.68
C PRO A 437 29.10 15.69 4.63
N GLU A 438 30.20 14.98 4.40
CA GLU A 438 31.05 15.29 3.25
C GLU A 438 30.28 15.01 1.96
N LEU A 439 30.40 15.93 0.99
CA LEU A 439 29.71 15.85 -0.30
C LEU A 439 30.75 15.66 -1.42
N PRO A 440 31.20 14.42 -1.70
CA PRO A 440 32.41 14.16 -2.50
C PRO A 440 32.20 14.30 -4.01
N ALA A 441 30.95 14.35 -4.49
CA ALA A 441 30.66 14.41 -5.92
C ALA A 441 31.27 15.65 -6.58
N VAL A 442 31.99 15.43 -7.68
CA VAL A 442 32.63 16.49 -8.49
C VAL A 442 31.66 17.10 -9.50
N GLU A 443 30.70 16.31 -9.98
CA GLU A 443 29.65 16.74 -10.89
C GLU A 443 28.28 16.58 -10.22
N LEU A 444 27.51 17.67 -10.18
CA LEU A 444 26.16 17.64 -9.62
C LEU A 444 25.12 17.39 -10.70
N ALA A 445 24.12 16.55 -10.42
CA ALA A 445 22.91 16.47 -11.23
C ALA A 445 21.94 17.63 -10.92
N ASN A 446 21.00 17.87 -11.83
CA ASN A 446 19.98 18.90 -11.64
C ASN A 446 19.19 18.66 -10.33
N TYR A 447 19.05 19.72 -9.54
CA TYR A 447 18.35 19.77 -8.26
C TYR A 447 18.87 18.85 -7.17
N CYS A 448 20.02 18.16 -7.33
CA CYS A 448 20.40 17.15 -6.34
C CYS A 448 20.66 17.73 -4.94
N TYR A 449 21.17 18.96 -4.78
CA TYR A 449 21.33 19.61 -3.47
C TYR A 449 20.35 20.75 -3.23
N GLU A 450 19.29 20.89 -4.05
CA GLU A 450 18.25 21.89 -3.82
C GLU A 450 17.69 21.78 -2.40
N LEU A 451 17.64 22.92 -1.68
CA LEU A 451 17.10 23.06 -0.32
C LEU A 451 17.72 22.12 0.74
N MET A 452 18.82 21.42 0.43
CA MET A 452 19.33 20.29 1.22
C MET A 452 19.54 20.62 2.70
N PHE A 453 20.04 21.81 3.03
CA PHE A 453 20.28 22.28 4.39
C PHE A 453 19.46 23.53 4.76
N GLN A 454 18.41 23.84 3.99
CA GLN A 454 17.57 25.00 4.31
C GLN A 454 17.04 24.87 5.74
N ASN A 455 17.09 25.96 6.50
CA ASN A 455 16.71 26.05 7.91
C ASN A 455 17.50 25.12 8.87
N CYS A 456 18.67 24.61 8.48
CA CYS A 456 19.61 23.96 9.40
C CYS A 456 20.33 25.01 10.27
N ARG A 457 19.59 25.63 11.20
CA ARG A 457 20.01 26.85 11.94
C ARG A 457 21.29 26.73 12.77
N LYS A 458 21.73 25.50 13.09
CA LYS A 458 22.95 25.23 13.85
C LYS A 458 24.11 24.72 12.99
N LEU A 459 23.91 24.57 11.68
CA LEU A 459 24.91 24.06 10.77
C LEU A 459 26.06 25.06 10.63
N GLN A 460 27.28 24.63 10.90
CA GLN A 460 28.48 25.49 10.93
C GLN A 460 29.65 24.93 10.11
N LYS A 461 29.53 23.73 9.55
CA LYS A 461 30.56 23.12 8.70
C LYS A 461 29.92 22.47 7.49
N ILE A 462 30.42 22.80 6.30
CA ILE A 462 30.05 22.16 5.03
C ILE A 462 31.34 21.86 4.26
N THR A 463 31.44 20.66 3.69
CA THR A 463 32.57 20.23 2.86
C THR A 463 32.05 19.71 1.53
N VAL A 464 32.53 20.26 0.41
CA VAL A 464 32.11 19.90 -0.95
C VAL A 464 33.28 19.48 -1.84
N GLY A 465 33.02 18.60 -2.81
CA GLY A 465 33.98 18.14 -3.82
C GLY A 465 33.83 18.78 -5.21
N PHE A 466 32.68 19.41 -5.53
CA PHE A 466 32.47 20.07 -6.82
C PHE A 466 33.24 21.39 -6.92
N ASP A 467 33.66 21.75 -8.14
CA ASP A 467 34.51 22.92 -8.40
C ASP A 467 33.85 24.02 -9.25
N ILE A 468 32.55 23.90 -9.53
CA ILE A 468 31.79 24.90 -10.28
C ILE A 468 30.33 24.96 -9.82
N TRP A 469 29.76 26.17 -9.82
CA TRP A 469 28.34 26.39 -9.55
C TRP A 469 27.52 26.24 -10.83
N TYR A 470 26.38 25.57 -10.72
CA TYR A 470 25.38 25.51 -11.78
C TYR A 470 24.01 25.85 -11.21
N SER A 471 23.28 26.68 -11.94
CA SER A 471 21.90 27.05 -11.62
C SER A 471 21.02 25.81 -11.46
N GLY A 472 20.17 25.80 -10.44
CA GLY A 472 19.26 24.69 -10.17
C GLY A 472 19.90 23.49 -9.49
N ARG A 473 21.17 23.51 -9.06
CA ARG A 473 21.81 22.35 -8.40
C ARG A 473 21.89 22.49 -6.87
N THR A 474 22.09 23.70 -6.38
CA THR A 474 22.18 24.07 -4.95
C THR A 474 21.18 25.18 -4.60
N ASP A 475 20.04 25.23 -5.29
CA ASP A 475 19.08 26.30 -5.11
C ASP A 475 18.58 26.37 -3.65
N SER A 476 18.76 27.53 -3.02
CA SER A 476 18.42 27.80 -1.61
C SER A 476 18.94 26.77 -0.59
N TRP A 477 19.98 26.01 -0.95
CA TRP A 477 20.44 24.87 -0.13
C TRP A 477 20.97 25.25 1.26
N VAL A 478 21.40 26.50 1.45
CA VAL A 478 21.93 27.02 2.72
C VAL A 478 21.13 28.21 3.26
N GLU A 479 19.89 28.39 2.80
CA GLU A 479 19.03 29.43 3.34
C GLU A 479 18.77 29.20 4.83
N ASN A 480 18.95 30.24 5.66
CA ASN A 480 18.76 30.20 7.12
C ASN A 480 19.65 29.19 7.89
N VAL A 481 20.87 28.91 7.42
CA VAL A 481 21.92 28.25 8.23
C VAL A 481 22.54 29.21 9.27
N ALA A 482 23.47 28.73 10.10
CA ALA A 482 24.12 29.60 11.09
C ALA A 482 24.84 30.79 10.45
N SER A 483 24.91 31.94 11.14
CA SER A 483 25.55 33.16 10.61
C SER A 483 27.08 33.09 10.54
N THR A 484 27.69 32.05 11.11
CA THR A 484 29.15 31.83 11.11
C THR A 484 29.42 30.34 10.95
N GLY A 485 30.45 30.00 10.18
CA GLY A 485 30.87 28.63 9.95
C GLY A 485 32.12 28.55 9.09
N THR A 486 32.46 27.35 8.66
CA THR A 486 33.58 27.08 7.76
C THR A 486 33.10 26.23 6.59
N PHE A 487 33.36 26.73 5.38
CA PHE A 487 33.07 26.08 4.11
C PHE A 487 34.37 25.54 3.53
N TYR A 488 34.44 24.23 3.32
CA TYR A 488 35.59 23.52 2.77
C TYR A 488 35.32 23.18 1.31
N CYS A 489 36.18 23.64 0.38
CA CYS A 489 35.98 23.40 -1.05
C CYS A 489 37.30 23.35 -1.86
N PRO A 490 37.28 22.83 -3.10
CA PRO A 490 38.44 22.90 -4.00
C PRO A 490 38.88 24.33 -4.29
N LYS A 491 40.18 24.57 -4.56
CA LYS A 491 40.68 25.93 -4.87
C LYS A 491 40.08 26.51 -6.15
N ARG A 492 39.57 25.66 -7.04
CA ARG A 492 38.98 26.04 -8.33
C ARG A 492 37.56 26.58 -8.23
N LEU A 493 36.85 26.30 -7.13
CA LEU A 493 35.48 26.76 -6.94
C LEU A 493 35.43 28.30 -6.82
N SER A 494 34.58 28.94 -7.62
CA SER A 494 34.38 30.39 -7.51
C SER A 494 33.73 30.74 -6.17
N LEU A 495 34.29 31.76 -5.49
CA LEU A 495 33.79 32.24 -4.21
C LEU A 495 32.57 33.15 -4.42
N GLU A 496 31.42 32.52 -4.58
CA GLU A 496 30.11 33.16 -4.67
C GLU A 496 29.38 32.99 -3.34
N TYR A 497 28.83 34.08 -2.81
CA TYR A 497 28.11 34.09 -1.53
C TYR A 497 26.63 34.31 -1.75
N GLY A 498 25.81 33.67 -0.91
CA GLY A 498 24.36 33.80 -0.92
C GLY A 498 23.68 32.46 -0.62
N ILE A 499 22.36 32.46 -0.63
CA ILE A 499 21.54 31.29 -0.26
C ILE A 499 21.71 30.09 -1.21
N HIS A 500 22.19 30.32 -2.44
CA HIS A 500 22.42 29.29 -3.46
C HIS A 500 23.88 28.78 -3.50
N ASN A 501 24.80 29.42 -2.77
CA ASN A 501 26.25 29.17 -2.86
C ASN A 501 26.87 29.06 -1.45
N ILE A 502 27.93 29.82 -1.16
CA ILE A 502 28.56 29.88 0.17
C ILE A 502 27.70 30.75 1.10
N PRO A 503 27.39 30.30 2.33
CA PRO A 503 26.64 31.12 3.27
C PRO A 503 27.36 32.44 3.58
N GLU A 504 26.61 33.54 3.65
CA GLU A 504 27.17 34.85 4.00
C GLU A 504 27.83 34.82 5.39
N GLY A 505 29.04 35.38 5.50
CA GLY A 505 29.78 35.47 6.77
C GLY A 505 30.59 34.22 7.15
N TRP A 506 30.60 33.17 6.32
CA TRP A 506 31.40 31.98 6.57
C TRP A 506 32.85 32.13 6.11
N ASN A 507 33.77 31.49 6.83
CA ASN A 507 35.16 31.36 6.41
C ASN A 507 35.26 30.29 5.32
N VAL A 508 36.14 30.49 4.35
CA VAL A 508 36.45 29.48 3.34
C VAL A 508 37.83 28.90 3.63
N GLU A 509 37.90 27.58 3.73
CA GLU A 509 39.14 26.81 3.79
C GLU A 509 39.21 25.92 2.55
N TYR A 510 40.41 25.81 1.98
CA TYR A 510 40.58 24.95 0.81
C TYR A 510 40.87 23.54 1.28
N ILE A 511 40.16 22.56 0.73
CA ILE A 511 40.65 21.19 0.78
C ILE A 511 41.97 21.17 0.00
N ASP A 512 43.03 20.63 0.59
CA ASP A 512 44.34 20.63 -0.05
C ASP A 512 44.25 19.86 -1.37
N ASP A 513 44.30 20.59 -2.49
CA ASP A 513 44.60 20.04 -3.83
C ASP A 513 45.98 19.34 -3.88
N GLU A 514 46.70 19.26 -2.75
CA GLU A 514 48.02 18.64 -2.57
C GLU A 514 48.03 17.44 -1.60
N THR A 515 46.90 16.76 -1.35
CA THR A 515 46.99 15.32 -1.07
C THR A 515 47.12 14.57 -2.40
N ASP A 516 48.36 14.31 -2.76
CA ASP A 516 48.79 13.12 -3.48
C ASP A 516 47.84 12.56 -4.57
N VAL A 517 48.13 12.90 -5.82
CA VAL A 517 47.75 12.07 -6.99
C VAL A 517 48.52 10.72 -7.00
N ALA A 518 49.07 10.31 -5.84
CA ALA A 518 49.89 9.12 -5.70
C ALA A 518 49.88 8.46 -4.30
N GLU A 519 48.86 8.56 -3.45
CA GLU A 519 48.67 7.58 -2.36
C GLU A 519 47.29 7.74 -1.70
N HIS A 520 46.52 6.65 -1.61
CA HIS A 520 45.12 6.54 -1.15
C HIS A 520 44.02 6.63 -2.23
N ILE A 521 44.30 6.08 -3.41
CA ILE A 521 43.26 5.30 -4.11
C ILE A 521 43.42 3.86 -3.65
N SER A 522 42.35 3.34 -3.06
CA SER A 522 42.02 1.93 -2.97
C SER A 522 42.41 1.19 -4.26
N ASP A 523 43.41 0.33 -4.15
CA ASP A 523 43.51 -0.92 -4.91
C ASP A 523 43.33 -0.82 -6.46
N ALA A 524 44.29 -0.21 -7.16
CA ALA A 524 44.48 -0.49 -8.59
C ALA A 524 45.92 -0.17 -9.03
N SER A 525 46.81 -1.17 -9.00
CA SER A 525 48.17 -1.05 -9.53
C SER A 525 48.22 -0.77 -11.05
N PHE A 526 47.10 -0.92 -11.77
CA PHE A 526 47.02 -0.81 -13.22
C PHE A 526 46.55 0.57 -13.68
N LYS A 527 47.39 1.27 -14.47
CA LYS A 527 47.06 2.57 -15.10
C LYS A 527 47.33 2.50 -16.61
N ALA A 528 46.53 3.21 -17.42
CA ALA A 528 46.71 3.31 -18.87
C ALA A 528 46.33 4.71 -19.40
N TRP A 529 47.07 5.22 -20.39
CA TRP A 529 46.84 6.54 -21.01
C TRP A 529 47.29 6.56 -22.49
N GLY A 530 46.76 7.49 -23.27
CA GLY A 530 47.06 7.65 -24.69
C GLY A 530 47.90 8.90 -24.95
N ALA A 531 48.97 8.76 -25.74
CA ALA A 531 49.78 9.87 -26.22
C ALA A 531 50.51 9.48 -27.53
N ASP A 532 50.67 10.42 -28.47
CA ASP A 532 51.44 10.23 -29.70
C ASP A 532 51.07 8.98 -30.53
N GLY A 533 49.77 8.66 -30.60
CA GLY A 533 49.26 7.48 -31.30
C GLY A 533 49.58 6.14 -30.60
N LYS A 534 49.94 6.18 -29.32
CA LYS A 534 50.30 5.00 -28.51
C LYS A 534 49.54 4.96 -27.19
N ILE A 535 49.02 3.79 -26.86
CA ILE A 535 48.52 3.50 -25.51
C ILE A 535 49.71 3.05 -24.66
N THR A 536 49.98 3.74 -23.57
CA THR A 536 50.98 3.35 -22.57
C THR A 536 50.28 2.92 -21.30
N TYR A 537 50.78 1.87 -20.65
CA TYR A 537 50.22 1.38 -19.40
C TYR A 537 51.32 0.92 -18.43
N ILE A 538 51.01 0.92 -17.14
CA ILE A 538 51.91 0.48 -16.06
C ILE A 538 51.16 -0.39 -15.04
N GLY A 539 51.93 -1.25 -14.37
CA GLY A 539 51.45 -2.08 -13.24
C GLY A 539 50.45 -3.18 -13.62
N ALA A 540 50.55 -3.69 -14.84
CA ALA A 540 49.86 -4.89 -15.29
C ALA A 540 50.51 -6.16 -14.70
N THR A 541 49.76 -6.89 -13.87
CA THR A 541 50.13 -8.21 -13.33
C THR A 541 49.48 -9.36 -14.10
N MET A 542 48.62 -9.05 -15.08
CA MET A 542 47.97 -9.96 -16.02
C MET A 542 48.13 -9.40 -17.45
N PRO A 543 47.99 -10.24 -18.50
CA PRO A 543 48.06 -9.78 -19.89
C PRO A 543 47.07 -8.64 -20.17
N VAL A 544 47.53 -7.63 -20.92
CA VAL A 544 46.74 -6.46 -21.28
C VAL A 544 46.03 -6.66 -22.61
N GLU A 545 44.73 -6.40 -22.64
CA GLU A 545 43.87 -6.49 -23.82
C GLU A 545 43.30 -5.12 -24.17
N ILE A 546 43.46 -4.69 -25.42
CA ILE A 546 43.00 -3.39 -25.91
C ILE A 546 41.87 -3.63 -26.91
N TYR A 547 40.72 -3.00 -26.69
CA TYR A 547 39.53 -3.07 -27.52
C TYR A 547 39.18 -1.70 -28.10
N ASP A 548 38.59 -1.68 -29.30
CA ASP A 548 37.93 -0.48 -29.81
C ASP A 548 36.53 -0.31 -29.21
N LEU A 549 35.88 0.84 -29.45
CA LEU A 549 34.51 1.12 -28.96
C LEU A 549 33.44 0.15 -29.47
N SER A 550 33.71 -0.61 -30.54
CA SER A 550 32.79 -1.65 -31.03
C SER A 550 32.95 -2.98 -30.28
N GLY A 551 33.88 -3.05 -29.33
CA GLY A 551 34.18 -4.25 -28.55
C GLY A 551 35.12 -5.23 -29.25
N ARG A 552 35.74 -4.85 -30.38
CA ARG A 552 36.68 -5.72 -31.10
C ARG A 552 38.07 -5.63 -30.49
N LEU A 553 38.70 -6.78 -30.26
CA LEU A 553 40.08 -6.86 -29.76
C LEU A 553 41.07 -6.32 -30.82
N VAL A 554 41.77 -5.24 -30.47
CA VAL A 554 42.78 -4.58 -31.29
C VAL A 554 44.16 -5.19 -31.05
N LYS A 555 44.52 -5.40 -29.78
CA LYS A 555 45.84 -5.96 -29.42
C LYS A 555 45.79 -6.66 -28.07
N LYS A 556 46.57 -7.74 -27.92
CA LYS A 556 46.88 -8.39 -26.64
C LYS A 556 48.38 -8.37 -26.40
N VAL A 557 48.79 -8.01 -25.19
CA VAL A 557 50.19 -7.82 -24.78
C VAL A 557 50.47 -8.60 -23.50
N LYS A 558 51.68 -9.16 -23.36
CA LYS A 558 52.10 -9.87 -22.16
C LYS A 558 52.35 -8.88 -21.00
N GLU A 559 52.36 -9.40 -19.78
CA GLU A 559 52.63 -8.65 -18.53
C GLU A 559 53.88 -7.76 -18.65
N GLU A 560 53.95 -6.68 -17.85
CA GLU A 560 54.96 -5.60 -17.81
C GLU A 560 54.56 -4.28 -18.50
N SER A 561 55.08 -3.15 -18.00
CA SER A 561 54.83 -1.80 -18.53
C SER A 561 55.28 -1.68 -20.00
N GLN A 562 54.35 -1.33 -20.90
CA GLN A 562 54.67 -1.19 -22.33
C GLN A 562 53.89 -0.04 -22.99
N SER A 563 54.41 0.42 -24.13
CA SER A 563 53.71 1.32 -25.06
C SER A 563 53.33 0.57 -26.33
N VAL A 564 52.05 0.63 -26.70
CA VAL A 564 51.46 -0.10 -27.83
C VAL A 564 51.00 0.89 -28.88
N VAL A 565 51.53 0.77 -30.10
CA VAL A 565 51.01 1.50 -31.26
C VAL A 565 49.66 0.90 -31.65
N VAL A 566 48.62 1.72 -31.73
CA VAL A 566 47.30 1.33 -32.22
C VAL A 566 46.96 2.11 -33.50
N PRO A 567 46.15 1.54 -34.40
CA PRO A 567 46.16 1.97 -35.80
C PRO A 567 45.41 3.28 -36.10
N GLN A 568 44.58 3.81 -35.19
CA GLN A 568 43.74 5.01 -35.43
C GLN A 568 43.54 5.86 -34.16
N GLN A 569 43.32 7.16 -34.31
CA GLN A 569 42.83 8.02 -33.22
C GLN A 569 41.42 7.61 -32.81
N GLY A 570 41.11 7.75 -31.52
CA GLY A 570 39.81 7.37 -30.98
C GLY A 570 39.91 6.79 -29.58
N ILE A 571 38.77 6.33 -29.07
CA ILE A 571 38.69 5.83 -27.71
C ILE A 571 38.84 4.30 -27.70
N TYR A 572 39.65 3.81 -26.78
CA TYR A 572 39.94 2.40 -26.58
C TYR A 572 39.61 1.99 -25.16
N VAL A 573 39.29 0.70 -24.98
CA VAL A 573 39.14 0.09 -23.66
C VAL A 573 40.35 -0.81 -23.41
N VAL A 574 41.10 -0.50 -22.37
CA VAL A 574 42.32 -1.22 -21.97
C VAL A 574 42.01 -2.05 -20.72
N LYS A 575 42.11 -3.37 -20.84
CA LYS A 575 41.79 -4.33 -19.78
C LYS A 575 43.03 -5.06 -19.28
N SER A 576 43.12 -5.26 -17.97
CA SER A 576 44.07 -6.19 -17.33
C SER A 576 43.36 -6.85 -16.14
N GLY A 577 43.12 -8.16 -16.23
CA GLY A 577 42.28 -8.86 -15.24
C GLY A 577 40.86 -8.31 -15.21
N ASN A 578 40.38 -7.94 -14.00
CA ASN A 578 39.04 -7.36 -13.80
C ASN A 578 39.00 -5.83 -13.96
N VAL A 579 40.17 -5.18 -14.17
CA VAL A 579 40.25 -3.72 -14.31
C VAL A 579 40.11 -3.35 -15.78
N SER A 580 39.26 -2.37 -16.06
CA SER A 580 38.98 -1.89 -17.41
C SER A 580 39.03 -0.36 -17.43
N LEU A 581 39.94 0.22 -18.21
CA LEU A 581 40.17 1.66 -18.31
C LEU A 581 39.82 2.16 -19.71
N LYS A 582 39.17 3.31 -19.79
CA LYS A 582 38.89 3.98 -21.07
C LYS A 582 40.04 4.96 -21.36
N VAL A 583 40.68 4.79 -22.51
CA VAL A 583 41.84 5.58 -22.93
C VAL A 583 41.53 6.25 -24.25
N GLU A 584 41.64 7.57 -24.30
CA GLU A 584 41.51 8.38 -25.51
C GLU A 584 42.89 8.64 -26.13
N LEU A 585 42.95 8.59 -27.47
CA LEU A 585 44.17 8.70 -28.26
C LEU A 585 44.12 9.73 -29.37
#